data_AF-A0A1V1ZCY4-F1
#
_entry.id   AF-A0A1V1ZCY4-F1
#
_cell.length_a   1.000
_cell.length_b   1.000
_cell.length_c   1.000
_cell.angle_alpha   90.00
_cell.angle_beta   90.00
_cell.angle_gamma   90.00
#
_symmetry.space_group_name_H-M   'P 1'
#
loop_
_entity.id
_entity.type
_entity.pdbx_description
1 polymer ?
#
loop_
_entity_poly.entity_id
_entity_poly.type
_entity_poly.pdbx_seq_one_letter_code
_entity_poly.pdbx_strand_id
1 'polypeptide(L)'
;METKEDKYPEGHFVGLWMGIFIAIFTGAGIPLSIATSNTSFIGIWPGLGVAVGLAVGQSIENKYKQEGKIRPLTATEQKRKRFAVMVGVALLTIGMALGVLFLFLNS
;
A
#
# COMPACT_ATOMS: atom_id res chain seq x y z
N MET A 1 17.37 -8.03 -34.08
CA MET A 1 17.89 -7.66 -32.75
C MET A 1 16.70 -7.74 -31.80
N GLU A 2 16.64 -8.77 -30.98
CA GLU A 2 15.57 -8.96 -30.00
C GLU A 2 15.73 -7.85 -28.95
N THR A 3 14.86 -6.84 -28.99
CA THR A 3 14.84 -5.80 -27.96
C THR A 3 14.56 -6.51 -26.64
N LYS A 4 15.49 -6.45 -25.68
CA LYS A 4 15.22 -6.87 -24.30
C LYS A 4 14.07 -6.00 -23.80
N GLU A 5 12.84 -6.46 -24.00
CA GLU A 5 11.68 -5.84 -23.38
C GLU A 5 11.87 -6.02 -21.87
N ASP A 6 12.19 -4.92 -21.19
CA ASP A 6 12.33 -4.88 -19.74
C ASP A 6 10.99 -5.26 -19.10
N LYS A 7 10.81 -6.56 -18.84
CA LYS A 7 9.61 -7.08 -18.19
C LYS A 7 9.54 -6.56 -16.75
N TYR A 8 8.36 -6.10 -16.35
CA TYR A 8 8.12 -5.61 -15.01
C TYR A 8 8.00 -6.77 -14.02
N PRO A 9 8.56 -6.64 -12.80
CA PRO A 9 8.36 -7.64 -11.76
C PRO A 9 6.90 -7.69 -11.31
N GLU A 10 6.42 -8.88 -10.96
CA GLU A 10 5.08 -9.08 -10.39
C GLU A 10 4.86 -8.21 -9.13
N GLY A 11 3.72 -7.53 -9.09
CA GLY A 11 3.33 -6.58 -8.05
C GLY A 11 3.89 -5.17 -8.24
N HIS A 12 4.61 -4.87 -9.33
CA HIS A 12 5.13 -3.53 -9.60
C HIS A 12 4.01 -2.49 -9.70
N PHE A 13 3.01 -2.74 -10.54
CA PHE A 13 1.91 -1.79 -10.75
C PHE A 13 0.97 -1.76 -9.55
N VAL A 14 0.69 -2.91 -8.95
CA VAL A 14 -0.09 -2.97 -7.70
C VAL A 14 0.56 -2.11 -6.61
N GLY A 15 1.86 -2.26 -6.38
CA GLY A 15 2.59 -1.48 -5.37
C GLY A 15 2.60 0.01 -5.67
N LEU A 16 2.84 0.38 -6.94
CA LEU A 16 2.87 1.78 -7.38
C LEU A 16 1.53 2.48 -7.16
N TRP A 17 0.45 1.89 -7.67
CA TRP A 17 -0.89 2.49 -7.57
C TRP A 17 -1.40 2.52 -6.13
N MET A 18 -1.14 1.46 -5.36
CA MET A 18 -1.43 1.46 -3.92
C MET A 18 -0.73 2.62 -3.21
N GLY A 19 0.57 2.84 -3.47
CA GLY A 19 1.32 3.94 -2.87
C GLY A 19 0.77 5.32 -3.24
N ILE A 20 0.46 5.54 -4.53
CA ILE A 20 -0.11 6.81 -5.03
C ILE A 20 -1.45 7.11 -4.35
N PHE A 21 -2.36 6.14 -4.31
CA PHE A 21 -3.69 6.36 -3.74
C PHE A 21 -3.66 6.49 -2.22
N ILE A 22 -2.80 5.77 -1.51
CA ILE A 22 -2.56 6.03 -0.08
C ILE A 22 -2.11 7.48 0.11
N ALA A 23 -1.13 7.95 -0.67
CA ALA A 23 -0.61 9.31 -0.53
C ALA A 23 -1.68 10.37 -0.81
N ILE A 24 -2.48 10.21 -1.86
CA ILE A 24 -3.56 11.14 -2.21
C ILE A 24 -4.62 11.17 -1.11
N PHE A 25 -5.14 10.01 -0.71
CA PHE A 25 -6.22 9.94 0.28
C PHE A 25 -5.74 10.36 1.66
N THR A 26 -4.53 10.00 2.06
CA THR A 26 -3.96 10.43 3.35
C THR A 26 -3.67 11.92 3.34
N GLY A 27 -3.05 12.43 2.26
CA GLY A 27 -2.65 13.82 2.12
C GLY A 27 -3.83 14.79 2.11
N ALA A 28 -4.96 14.42 1.50
CA ALA A 28 -6.18 15.23 1.52
C ALA A 28 -7.10 14.91 2.71
N GLY A 29 -7.20 13.62 3.05
CA GLY A 29 -8.15 13.11 4.03
C GLY A 29 -7.81 13.48 5.47
N ILE A 30 -6.54 13.43 5.86
CA ILE A 30 -6.15 13.82 7.23
C ILE A 30 -6.46 15.30 7.50
N PRO A 31 -6.06 16.26 6.65
CA PRO A 31 -6.46 17.66 6.83
C PRO A 31 -7.98 17.85 6.90
N LEU A 32 -8.74 17.13 6.05
CA LEU A 32 -10.20 17.18 6.08
C LEU A 32 -10.79 16.65 7.39
N SER A 33 -10.24 15.55 7.93
CA SER A 33 -10.63 15.01 9.23
C SER A 33 -10.39 16.00 10.37
N ILE A 34 -9.28 16.73 10.33
CA ILE A 34 -8.97 17.78 11.31
C ILE A 34 -9.94 18.96 11.14
N ALA A 35 -10.14 19.44 9.90
CA ALA A 35 -11.00 20.58 9.62
C ALA A 35 -12.46 20.33 10.02
N THR A 36 -12.92 19.08 9.90
CA THR A 36 -14.29 18.66 10.28
C THR A 36 -14.40 18.23 11.75
N SER A 37 -13.32 18.33 12.53
CA SER A 37 -13.24 17.82 13.92
C SER A 37 -13.65 16.34 14.06
N ASN A 38 -13.53 15.57 12.98
CA ASN A 38 -13.88 14.15 12.95
C ASN A 38 -12.60 13.31 12.76
N THR A 39 -11.88 13.15 13.86
CA THR A 39 -10.60 12.43 13.90
C THR A 39 -10.76 10.93 13.66
N SER A 40 -11.97 10.37 13.83
CA SER A 40 -12.29 8.97 13.51
C SER A 40 -12.01 8.63 12.04
N PHE A 41 -12.06 9.62 11.14
CA PHE A 41 -11.81 9.42 9.72
C PHE A 41 -10.32 9.35 9.35
N ILE A 42 -9.40 9.70 10.24
CA ILE A 42 -7.94 9.66 9.98
C ILE A 42 -7.48 8.27 9.54
N GLY A 43 -8.01 7.22 10.16
CA GLY A 43 -7.70 5.83 9.80
C GLY A 43 -8.41 5.33 8.53
N ILE A 44 -9.54 5.94 8.17
CA ILE A 44 -10.35 5.49 7.02
C ILE A 44 -9.70 5.88 5.70
N TRP A 45 -9.13 7.09 5.60
CA TRP A 45 -8.59 7.59 4.35
C TRP A 45 -7.45 6.74 3.77
N PRO A 46 -6.40 6.36 4.53
CA PRO A 46 -5.37 5.47 4.02
C PRO A 46 -5.95 4.12 3.56
N GLY A 47 -6.93 3.58 4.29
CA GLY A 47 -7.61 2.33 3.93
C GLY A 47 -8.38 2.41 2.61
N LEU A 48 -9.07 3.53 2.35
CA LEU A 48 -9.69 3.79 1.05
C LEU A 48 -8.64 3.91 -0.07
N GLY A 49 -7.52 4.59 0.21
CA GLY A 49 -6.40 4.67 -0.71
C GLY A 49 -5.85 3.29 -1.09
N VAL A 50 -5.69 2.38 -0.12
CA VAL A 50 -5.31 0.98 -0.37
C VAL A 50 -6.33 0.29 -1.27
N ALA A 51 -7.62 0.36 -0.94
CA ALA A 51 -8.67 -0.34 -1.67
C ALA A 51 -8.73 0.10 -3.15
N VAL A 52 -8.74 1.41 -3.40
CA VAL A 52 -8.76 1.97 -4.76
C VAL A 52 -7.46 1.65 -5.50
N GLY A 53 -6.31 1.84 -4.86
CA GLY A 53 -5.01 1.60 -5.47
C GLY A 53 -4.77 0.13 -5.82
N LEU A 54 -5.27 -0.81 -4.99
CA LEU A 54 -5.26 -2.23 -5.31
C LEU A 54 -6.12 -2.55 -6.54
N ALA A 55 -7.34 -2.03 -6.61
CA ALA A 55 -8.24 -2.29 -7.75
C ALA A 55 -7.65 -1.76 -9.07
N VAL A 56 -7.15 -0.52 -9.07
CA VAL A 56 -6.52 0.09 -10.25
C VAL A 56 -5.22 -0.64 -10.61
N GLY A 57 -4.37 -0.90 -9.63
CA GLY A 57 -3.09 -1.57 -9.83
C GLY A 57 -3.25 -2.98 -10.39
N GLN A 58 -4.19 -3.77 -9.88
CA GLN A 58 -4.49 -5.11 -10.38
C GLN A 58 -5.04 -5.09 -11.80
N SER A 59 -5.94 -4.14 -12.11
CA SER A 59 -6.49 -3.97 -13.46
C SER A 59 -5.38 -3.71 -14.49
N ILE A 60 -4.43 -2.82 -14.17
CA ILE A 60 -3.30 -2.50 -15.03
C ILE A 60 -2.34 -3.69 -15.12
N GLU A 61 -1.98 -4.30 -14.00
CA GLU A 61 -1.04 -5.43 -14.00
C GLU A 61 -1.58 -6.62 -14.80
N ASN A 62 -2.88 -6.90 -14.74
CA ASN A 62 -3.52 -7.93 -15.54
C ASN A 62 -3.42 -7.65 -17.05
N LYS A 63 -3.54 -6.40 -17.48
CA LYS A 63 -3.34 -6.03 -18.90
C LYS A 63 -1.90 -6.33 -19.34
N TYR A 64 -0.91 -5.88 -18.57
CA TYR A 64 0.50 -6.15 -18.88
C TYR A 64 0.86 -7.64 -18.80
N LYS A 65 0.16 -8.39 -17.94
CA LYS A 65 0.33 -9.85 -17.84
C LYS A 65 -0.18 -10.54 -19.10
N GLN A 66 -1.30 -10.10 -19.67
CA GLN A 66 -1.83 -10.59 -20.95
C GLN A 66 -0.89 -10.25 -22.12
N GLU A 67 -0.20 -9.12 -22.05
CA GLU A 67 0.82 -8.71 -23.03
C GLU A 67 2.17 -9.43 -22.87
N GLY A 68 2.33 -10.31 -21.86
CA GLY A 68 3.59 -11.03 -21.63
C GLY A 68 4.71 -10.18 -21.02
N LYS A 69 4.39 -8.96 -20.56
CA LYS A 69 5.32 -7.95 -20.01
C LYS A 69 5.57 -8.09 -18.51
N ILE A 70 4.96 -9.06 -17.84
CA ILE A 70 5.19 -9.35 -16.41
C ILE A 70 6.10 -10.55 -16.27
N ARG A 71 7.14 -10.43 -15.43
CA ARG A 71 8.02 -11.53 -15.01
C ARG A 71 7.75 -11.91 -13.55
N PRO A 72 7.97 -13.18 -13.18
CA PRO A 72 7.93 -13.59 -11.78
C PRO A 72 9.04 -12.89 -10.97
N LEU A 73 8.82 -12.78 -9.66
CA LEU A 73 9.82 -12.28 -8.73
C LEU A 73 11.00 -13.24 -8.61
N THR A 74 12.20 -12.68 -8.52
CA THR A 74 13.40 -13.44 -8.14
C THR A 74 13.36 -13.82 -6.66
N ALA A 75 14.14 -14.83 -6.25
CA ALA A 75 14.21 -15.25 -4.85
C ALA A 75 14.61 -14.10 -3.90
N THR A 76 15.50 -13.21 -4.35
CA THR A 76 15.94 -12.03 -3.58
C THR A 76 14.83 -10.99 -3.43
N GLU A 77 14.10 -10.69 -4.51
CA GLU A 77 12.96 -9.76 -4.46
C GLU A 77 11.84 -10.32 -3.58
N GLN A 78 11.57 -11.63 -3.66
CA GLN A 78 10.55 -12.27 -2.84
C GLN A 78 10.91 -12.22 -1.35
N LYS A 79 12.18 -12.47 -0.99
CA LYS A 79 12.67 -12.33 0.39
C LYS A 79 12.53 -10.89 0.87
N ARG A 80 12.92 -9.90 0.07
CA ARG A 80 12.79 -8.47 0.42
C ARG A 80 11.32 -8.06 0.60
N LYS A 81 10.43 -8.52 -0.27
CA LYS A 81 8.98 -8.28 -0.17
C LYS A 81 8.41 -8.87 1.11
N ARG A 82 8.71 -10.13 1.41
CA ARG A 82 8.26 -10.78 2.66
C ARG A 82 8.80 -10.06 3.89
N PHE A 83 10.08 -9.70 3.89
CA PHE A 83 10.69 -8.94 4.98
C PHE A 83 10.00 -7.58 5.18
N ALA A 84 9.80 -6.82 4.11
CA ALA A 84 9.09 -5.53 4.18
C ALA A 84 7.67 -5.67 4.71
N VAL A 85 6.93 -6.71 4.29
CA VAL A 85 5.59 -7.01 4.81
C VAL A 85 5.63 -7.35 6.29
N MET A 86 6.56 -8.21 6.73
CA MET A 86 6.71 -8.56 8.14
C MET A 86 7.02 -7.33 9.01
N VAL A 87 7.96 -6.49 8.57
CA VAL A 87 8.29 -5.22 9.26
C VAL A 87 7.08 -4.30 9.31
N GLY A 88 6.36 -4.13 8.19
CA GLY A 88 5.16 -3.29 8.14
C GLY A 88 4.05 -3.78 9.07
N VAL A 89 3.79 -5.09 9.09
CA VAL A 89 2.80 -5.69 10.00
C VAL A 89 3.24 -5.50 11.45
N ALA A 90 4.51 -5.77 11.79
CA ALA A 90 5.03 -5.59 13.15
C ALA A 90 4.92 -4.14 13.63
N LEU A 91 5.26 -3.16 12.79
CA LEU A 91 5.09 -1.74 13.11
C LEU A 91 3.63 -1.38 13.34
N LEU A 92 2.72 -1.92 12.53
CA LEU A 92 1.28 -1.68 12.68
C LEU A 92 0.74 -2.28 13.99
N THR A 93 1.13 -3.50 14.35
CA THR A 93 0.72 -4.10 15.64
C THR A 93 1.29 -3.34 16.83
N ILE A 94 2.56 -2.93 16.77
CA ILE A 94 3.19 -2.12 17.83
C ILE A 94 2.46 -0.77 17.96
N GLY A 95 2.24 -0.06 16.86
CA GLY A 95 1.53 1.21 16.85
C GLY A 95 0.11 1.09 17.42
N MET A 96 -0.61 0.02 17.06
CA MET A 96 -1.95 -0.25 17.60
C MET A 96 -1.91 -0.55 19.10
N ALA A 97 -0.97 -1.39 19.57
CA ALA A 97 -0.83 -1.71 20.98
C ALA A 97 -0.48 -0.48 21.83
N LEU A 98 0.43 0.37 21.35
CA LEU A 98 0.79 1.63 22.00
C LEU A 98 -0.39 2.60 22.02
N GLY A 99 -1.15 2.70 20.92
CA GLY A 99 -2.35 3.54 20.87
C GLY A 99 -3.42 3.09 21.87
N VAL A 100 -3.66 1.78 21.97
CA VAL A 100 -4.61 1.22 22.96
C VAL A 100 -4.12 1.44 24.39
N LEU A 101 -2.84 1.20 24.67
CA LEU A 101 -2.25 1.44 26.00
C LEU A 101 -2.37 2.92 26.40
N PHE A 102 -2.09 3.83 25.46
CA PHE A 102 -2.24 5.27 25.68
C PHE A 102 -3.68 5.64 26.05
N LEU A 103 -4.67 5.08 25.35
CA LEU A 103 -6.08 5.29 25.68
C LEU A 103 -6.42 4.78 27.09
N PHE A 104 -5.95 3.59 27.47
CA PHE A 104 -6.17 3.04 28.82
C PHE A 104 -5.53 3.87 29.95
N LEU A 105 -4.34 4.43 29.73
CA LEU A 105 -3.66 5.25 30.74
C LEU A 105 -4.31 6.63 30.93
N ASN A 106 -5.04 7.10 29.91
CA ASN A 106 -5.61 8.44 29.86
C ASN A 106 -7.15 8.45 29.98
N SER A 107 -7.75 7.29 30.28
CA SER A 107 -9.17 7.09 30.61
C SER A 107 -9.33 6.96 32.12
#